data_AF-A0A8H4Q3U7-F1
#
_entry.id   AF-A0A8H4Q3U7-F1
#
_cell.length_a   1.000
_cell.length_b   1.000
_cell.length_c   1.000
_cell.angle_alpha   90.00
_cell.angle_beta   90.00
_cell.angle_gamma   90.00
#
_symmetry.space_group_name_H-M   'P 1'
#
loop_
_entity.id
_entity.type
_entity.pdbx_description
1 polymer ?
#
loop_
_entity_poly.entity_id
_entity_poly.type
_entity_poly.pdbx_seq_one_letter_code
_entity_poly.pdbx_strand_id
1 'polypeptide(L)'
;MLVVGLIAGLIAATTTLSSVVDDWRDFQISVYAHVYVSNNSRERLSIAVLNGAFAKSNISFVLKEAEWIVNDTWALGQDAKSMVWENYQGNYSVLNMHIIENGLFRGERCSMTHGGIFFDDSCIFSARDFPYGMVSANGDGPHPLGSIIVHGVGHWLGLRHPSQGCAGNPQVEDVPLMLEADGCPTERDSCPTQPGMDPIRNYMVSTTTEECKSEFTTGQMKLMRKNWFQHRVGGKRRIPPPTLKRLPQVRQNGKLPYYPLPQSPVINHHLVSMLCTLEHNGNIIETRESYCGSYVYCRNGLYRAYRRDRSADISWQQCLAWRTDPVAGFY
;
A
#
# COMPACT_ATOMS: atom_id res chain seq x y z
N MET A 1 55.75 -16.59 -33.54
CA MET A 1 54.55 -15.93 -32.99
C MET A 1 53.49 -16.98 -32.73
N LEU A 2 53.29 -17.36 -31.48
CA LEU A 2 52.08 -18.06 -31.03
C LEU A 2 51.83 -17.60 -29.59
N VAL A 3 50.76 -16.84 -29.42
CA VAL A 3 50.35 -16.22 -28.16
C VAL A 3 49.57 -17.25 -27.36
N VAL A 4 50.07 -17.58 -26.18
CA VAL A 4 49.36 -18.38 -25.16
C VAL A 4 48.40 -17.44 -24.44
N GLY A 5 47.10 -17.57 -24.70
CA GLY A 5 46.05 -16.84 -23.98
C GLY A 5 45.70 -17.55 -22.67
N LEU A 6 45.91 -16.88 -21.55
CA LEU A 6 45.31 -17.25 -20.26
C LEU A 6 43.80 -17.07 -20.33
N ILE A 7 43.05 -18.15 -20.14
CA ILE A 7 41.61 -18.10 -19.85
C ILE A 7 41.47 -17.93 -18.33
N ALA A 8 41.21 -16.70 -17.89
CA ALA A 8 40.75 -16.45 -16.54
C ALA A 8 39.27 -16.87 -16.43
N GLY A 9 39.01 -17.95 -15.71
CA GLY A 9 37.66 -18.39 -15.39
C GLY A 9 36.97 -17.42 -14.42
N LEU A 10 35.89 -16.78 -14.87
CA LEU A 10 34.94 -16.12 -13.97
C LEU A 10 34.15 -17.20 -13.23
N ILE A 11 34.42 -17.39 -11.95
CA ILE A 11 33.53 -18.14 -11.05
C ILE A 11 32.38 -17.19 -10.69
N ALA A 12 31.22 -17.40 -11.32
CA ALA A 12 29.99 -16.75 -10.88
C ALA A 12 29.56 -17.38 -9.54
N ALA A 13 29.82 -16.68 -8.43
CA ALA A 13 29.34 -17.10 -7.11
C ALA A 13 27.80 -17.03 -7.08
N THR A 14 27.15 -18.18 -6.98
CA THR A 14 25.71 -18.28 -6.71
C THR A 14 25.44 -17.95 -5.24
N THR A 15 25.35 -16.66 -4.92
CA THR A 15 24.88 -16.18 -3.61
C THR A 15 23.43 -16.62 -3.39
N THR A 16 23.18 -17.40 -2.35
CA THR A 16 21.81 -17.79 -1.97
C THR A 16 21.14 -16.64 -1.24
N LEU A 17 19.80 -16.55 -1.29
CA LEU A 17 19.08 -15.48 -0.60
C LEU A 17 19.40 -15.39 0.90
N SER A 18 19.60 -16.54 1.58
CA SER A 18 20.01 -16.55 3.01
C SER A 18 21.30 -15.79 3.21
N SER A 19 22.32 -16.05 2.37
CA SER A 19 23.60 -15.36 2.45
C SER A 19 23.50 -13.85 2.22
N VAL A 20 22.49 -13.37 1.48
CA VAL A 20 22.25 -11.93 1.24
C VAL A 20 21.53 -11.25 2.41
N VAL A 21 20.68 -11.97 3.15
CA VAL A 21 20.04 -11.43 4.35
C VAL A 21 21.03 -11.37 5.50
N ASP A 22 21.86 -12.41 5.64
CA ASP A 22 22.78 -12.61 6.77
C ASP A 22 24.09 -11.79 6.66
N ASP A 23 24.41 -11.25 5.49
CA ASP A 23 25.62 -10.41 5.30
C ASP A 23 25.47 -8.97 5.82
N TRP A 24 24.26 -8.56 6.22
CA TRP A 24 23.94 -7.23 6.71
C TRP A 24 24.47 -6.07 5.85
N ARG A 25 24.69 -6.26 4.55
CA ARG A 25 25.16 -5.19 3.67
C ARG A 25 24.18 -4.02 3.64
N ASP A 26 24.70 -2.80 3.58
CA ASP A 26 23.89 -1.61 3.37
C ASP A 26 23.22 -1.63 1.98
N PHE A 27 21.98 -1.15 1.92
CA PHE A 27 21.36 -0.80 0.65
C PHE A 27 20.52 0.46 0.75
N GLN A 28 20.37 1.12 -0.39
CA GLN A 28 19.64 2.37 -0.54
C GLN A 28 18.36 2.14 -1.34
N ILE A 29 17.27 2.74 -0.85
CA ILE A 29 15.97 2.77 -1.52
C ILE A 29 15.76 4.19 -2.04
N SER A 30 15.57 4.31 -3.34
CA SER A 30 15.21 5.59 -3.95
C SER A 30 13.76 5.93 -3.64
N VAL A 31 13.50 7.18 -3.27
CA VAL A 31 12.18 7.69 -2.90
C VAL A 31 11.75 8.78 -3.87
N TYR A 32 10.52 8.67 -4.38
CA TYR A 32 9.81 9.77 -5.05
C TYR A 32 8.63 10.18 -4.18
N ALA A 33 8.49 11.48 -3.94
CA ALA A 33 7.39 12.04 -3.16
C ALA A 33 6.45 12.86 -4.07
N HIS A 34 5.16 12.55 -4.01
CA HIS A 34 4.10 13.18 -4.78
C HIS A 34 3.14 13.86 -3.80
N VAL A 35 3.09 15.19 -3.79
CA VAL A 35 2.33 15.98 -2.82
C VAL A 35 1.11 16.56 -3.50
N TYR A 36 -0.10 16.17 -3.07
CA TYR A 36 -1.35 16.55 -3.73
C TYR A 36 -2.03 17.72 -3.00
N VAL A 37 -2.25 18.82 -3.72
CA VAL A 37 -2.65 20.11 -3.16
C VAL A 37 -3.71 20.81 -4.00
N SER A 38 -4.48 21.74 -3.41
CA SER A 38 -5.61 22.39 -4.11
C SER A 38 -5.25 23.66 -4.89
N ASN A 39 -4.32 24.50 -4.41
CA ASN A 39 -3.80 25.64 -5.20
C ASN A 39 -2.57 26.31 -4.55
N ASN A 40 -2.45 26.26 -3.22
CA ASN A 40 -1.35 26.88 -2.48
C ASN A 40 -0.83 25.92 -1.41
N SER A 41 0.24 25.20 -1.71
CA SER A 41 0.90 24.38 -0.70
C SER A 41 1.85 25.17 0.18
N ARG A 42 1.91 24.81 1.45
CA ARG A 42 2.93 25.28 2.41
C ARG A 42 3.64 24.12 3.12
N GLU A 43 3.44 22.89 2.65
CA GLU A 43 3.92 21.69 3.31
C GLU A 43 5.44 21.59 3.25
N ARG A 44 6.04 21.31 4.39
CA ARG A 44 7.47 21.00 4.52
C ARG A 44 7.59 19.52 4.82
N LEU A 45 8.19 18.78 3.90
CA LEU A 45 8.30 17.33 4.01
C LEU A 45 9.73 16.94 4.32
N SER A 46 9.89 16.14 5.36
CA SER A 46 11.15 15.51 5.70
C SER A 46 10.96 14.01 5.81
N ILE A 47 11.74 13.26 5.03
CA ILE A 47 11.81 11.80 5.15
C ILE A 47 12.95 11.35 6.07
N ALA A 48 13.61 12.29 6.77
CA ALA A 48 14.78 12.00 7.59
C ALA A 48 14.49 10.98 8.71
N VAL A 49 13.24 10.96 9.20
CA VAL A 49 12.77 9.98 10.19
C VAL A 49 12.98 8.53 9.74
N LEU A 50 12.86 8.25 8.43
CA LEU A 50 13.11 6.92 7.88
C LEU A 50 14.56 6.50 8.07
N ASN A 51 15.51 7.37 7.75
CA ASN A 51 16.93 7.04 7.90
C ASN A 51 17.33 6.82 9.36
N GLY A 52 16.69 7.51 10.31
CA GLY A 52 16.88 7.24 11.73
C GLY A 52 16.33 5.87 12.15
N ALA A 53 15.07 5.59 11.83
CA ALA A 53 14.37 4.37 12.27
C ALA A 53 14.93 3.08 11.63
N PHE A 54 15.38 3.16 10.38
CA PHE A 54 15.84 2.00 9.61
C PHE A 54 17.37 1.81 9.63
N ALA A 55 18.14 2.72 10.25
CA ALA A 55 19.60 2.64 10.31
C ALA A 55 20.11 1.28 10.83
N LYS A 56 19.51 0.76 11.92
CA LYS A 56 19.89 -0.55 12.49
C LYS A 56 19.64 -1.73 11.55
N SER A 57 18.80 -1.56 10.53
CA SER A 57 18.52 -2.56 9.50
C SER A 57 19.50 -2.50 8.31
N ASN A 58 20.42 -1.52 8.31
CA ASN A 58 21.31 -1.21 7.18
C ASN A 58 20.50 -0.89 5.91
N ILE A 59 19.40 -0.15 6.10
CA ILE A 59 18.51 0.35 5.05
C ILE A 59 18.52 1.87 5.13
N SER A 60 18.75 2.52 4.00
CA SER A 60 18.69 3.98 3.89
C SER A 60 17.80 4.40 2.72
N PHE A 61 17.25 5.59 2.82
CA PHE A 61 16.29 6.19 1.91
C PHE A 61 16.86 7.47 1.34
N VAL A 62 16.82 7.59 0.01
CA VAL A 62 17.34 8.75 -0.72
C VAL A 62 16.20 9.37 -1.51
N LEU A 63 15.77 10.57 -1.10
CA LEU A 63 14.82 11.36 -1.87
C LEU A 63 15.46 11.74 -3.21
N LYS A 64 14.85 11.27 -4.30
CA LYS A 64 15.27 11.62 -5.67
C LYS A 64 14.56 12.87 -6.15
N GLU A 65 13.27 12.95 -5.88
CA GLU A 65 12.42 14.06 -6.30
C GLU A 65 11.23 14.19 -5.35
N ALA A 66 10.79 15.43 -5.16
CA ALA A 66 9.53 15.77 -4.54
C ALA A 66 8.78 16.71 -5.49
N GLU A 67 7.57 16.32 -5.89
CA GLU A 67 6.71 17.12 -6.78
C GLU A 67 5.41 17.52 -6.07
N TRP A 68 4.89 18.70 -6.43
CA TRP A 68 3.60 19.20 -5.94
C TRP A 68 2.61 19.22 -7.09
N ILE A 69 1.55 18.44 -6.94
CA ILE A 69 0.54 18.19 -7.97
C ILE A 69 -0.75 18.90 -7.55
N VAL A 70 -1.13 19.91 -8.32
CA VAL A 70 -2.36 20.67 -8.08
C VAL A 70 -3.56 19.90 -8.62
N ASN A 71 -4.35 19.29 -7.74
CA ASN A 71 -5.55 18.54 -8.08
C ASN A 71 -6.47 18.45 -6.85
N ASP A 72 -7.63 19.11 -6.90
CA ASP A 72 -8.57 19.19 -5.77
C ASP A 72 -9.10 17.82 -5.33
N THR A 73 -9.34 16.90 -6.26
CA THR A 73 -9.82 15.55 -5.96
C THR A 73 -8.76 14.76 -5.17
N TRP A 74 -7.51 14.76 -5.67
CA TRP A 74 -6.41 14.05 -5.02
C TRP A 74 -5.94 14.71 -3.74
N ALA A 75 -6.03 16.05 -3.64
CA ALA A 75 -5.73 16.79 -2.42
C ALA A 75 -6.67 16.43 -1.25
N LEU A 76 -7.86 15.90 -1.54
CA LEU A 76 -8.79 15.34 -0.56
C LEU A 76 -8.60 13.84 -0.31
N GLY A 77 -7.66 13.19 -1.01
CA GLY A 77 -7.45 11.74 -0.99
C GLY A 77 -8.51 10.93 -1.74
N GLN A 78 -9.34 11.60 -2.54
CA GLN A 78 -10.31 10.94 -3.41
C GLN A 78 -9.59 10.39 -4.65
N ASP A 79 -10.18 9.38 -5.30
CA ASP A 79 -9.59 8.73 -6.47
C ASP A 79 -8.15 8.20 -6.26
N ALA A 80 -7.86 7.72 -5.05
CA ALA A 80 -6.51 7.32 -4.63
C ALA A 80 -5.86 6.23 -5.51
N LYS A 81 -6.65 5.37 -6.17
CA LYS A 81 -6.11 4.32 -7.06
C LYS A 81 -5.46 4.94 -8.31
N SER A 82 -6.15 5.88 -8.92
CA SER A 82 -5.70 6.62 -10.09
C SER A 82 -4.53 7.51 -9.76
N MET A 83 -4.63 8.20 -8.62
CA MET A 83 -3.55 8.99 -8.03
C MET A 83 -2.24 8.20 -7.92
N VAL A 84 -2.29 7.02 -7.29
CA VAL A 84 -1.12 6.12 -7.16
C VAL A 84 -0.66 5.62 -8.54
N TRP A 85 -1.60 5.28 -9.41
CA TRP A 85 -1.30 4.69 -10.70
C TRP A 85 -0.57 5.66 -11.62
N GLU A 86 -1.15 6.84 -11.84
CA GLU A 86 -0.71 7.87 -12.79
C GLU A 86 0.63 8.48 -12.41
N ASN A 87 0.88 8.68 -11.11
CA ASN A 87 2.05 9.44 -10.65
C ASN A 87 3.23 8.56 -10.23
N TYR A 88 3.10 7.24 -10.27
CA TYR A 88 4.18 6.36 -9.83
C TYR A 88 5.38 6.36 -10.78
N GLN A 89 6.55 6.38 -10.16
CA GLN A 89 7.85 6.44 -10.80
C GLN A 89 8.64 5.14 -10.62
N GLY A 90 9.34 4.75 -11.68
CA GLY A 90 10.32 3.66 -11.65
C GLY A 90 9.71 2.25 -11.68
N ASN A 91 10.10 1.43 -10.72
CA ASN A 91 9.79 0.00 -10.63
C ASN A 91 9.73 -0.43 -9.15
N TYR A 92 9.51 -1.72 -8.86
CA TYR A 92 9.32 -2.19 -7.47
C TYR A 92 10.52 -2.00 -6.52
N SER A 93 11.68 -1.57 -7.01
CA SER A 93 12.83 -1.16 -6.18
C SER A 93 12.80 0.32 -5.79
N VAL A 94 11.73 1.05 -6.10
CA VAL A 94 11.55 2.47 -5.80
C VAL A 94 10.35 2.65 -4.90
N LEU A 95 10.52 3.42 -3.81
CA LEU A 95 9.42 3.78 -2.92
C LEU A 95 8.73 5.05 -3.45
N ASN A 96 7.47 4.91 -3.85
CA ASN A 96 6.62 6.05 -4.18
C ASN A 96 5.79 6.44 -2.96
N MET A 97 5.92 7.69 -2.50
CA MET A 97 5.18 8.26 -1.38
C MET A 97 4.18 9.29 -1.90
N HIS A 98 2.89 9.03 -1.71
CA HIS A 98 1.79 9.90 -2.10
C HIS A 98 1.26 10.61 -0.85
N ILE A 99 1.34 11.94 -0.82
CA ILE A 99 1.15 12.74 0.38
C ILE A 99 -0.03 13.69 0.15
N ILE A 100 -1.07 13.54 0.96
CA ILE A 100 -2.35 14.23 0.79
C ILE A 100 -2.44 15.39 1.81
N GLU A 101 -2.64 16.61 1.33
CA GLU A 101 -2.67 17.83 2.17
C GLU A 101 -4.01 18.02 2.91
N ASN A 102 -5.13 17.95 2.18
CA ASN A 102 -6.45 18.40 2.65
C ASN A 102 -7.44 17.26 2.93
N GLY A 103 -6.99 16.01 2.90
CA GLY A 103 -7.84 14.85 3.15
C GLY A 103 -8.38 14.81 4.58
N LEU A 104 -9.55 14.15 4.74
CA LEU A 104 -10.05 13.74 6.06
C LEU A 104 -9.27 12.53 6.62
N PHE A 105 -8.47 11.89 5.78
CA PHE A 105 -7.62 10.77 6.12
C PHE A 105 -6.45 11.21 7.01
N ARG A 106 -6.29 10.55 8.15
CA ARG A 106 -5.06 10.52 8.96
C ARG A 106 -4.52 9.10 8.96
N GLY A 107 -3.20 8.97 8.99
CA GLY A 107 -2.49 7.70 8.96
C GLY A 107 -1.91 7.38 7.59
N GLU A 108 -1.66 6.10 7.40
CA GLU A 108 -0.91 5.56 6.29
C GLU A 108 -1.65 4.42 5.59
N ARG A 109 -1.39 4.28 4.29
CA ARG A 109 -1.78 3.13 3.52
C ARG A 109 -0.66 2.73 2.60
N CYS A 110 0.09 1.72 2.99
CA CYS A 110 1.18 1.19 2.19
C CYS A 110 0.85 -0.21 1.66
N SER A 111 1.26 -0.48 0.43
CA SER A 111 1.16 -1.81 -0.17
C SER A 111 2.04 -2.81 0.57
N MET A 112 1.52 -3.99 0.93
CA MET A 112 2.33 -5.06 1.53
C MET A 112 3.18 -5.76 0.47
N THR A 113 4.46 -6.04 0.74
CA THR A 113 5.30 -6.85 -0.17
C THR A 113 4.73 -8.27 -0.36
N HIS A 114 4.65 -8.74 -1.61
CA HIS A 114 4.33 -10.11 -2.00
C HIS A 114 5.03 -10.53 -3.32
N GLY A 115 4.98 -11.82 -3.68
CA GLY A 115 5.69 -12.35 -4.87
C GLY A 115 5.05 -12.07 -6.24
N GLY A 116 4.05 -11.19 -6.31
CA GLY A 116 3.17 -10.98 -7.47
C GLY A 116 3.29 -9.60 -8.09
N ILE A 117 2.27 -9.20 -8.86
CA ILE A 117 2.17 -7.85 -9.44
C ILE A 117 1.44 -6.96 -8.45
N PHE A 118 2.05 -5.82 -8.15
CA PHE A 118 1.46 -4.75 -7.38
C PHE A 118 1.02 -3.64 -8.32
N PHE A 119 -0.28 -3.42 -8.47
CA PHE A 119 -0.80 -2.27 -9.23
C PHE A 119 -0.74 -1.00 -8.38
N ASP A 120 -0.86 -1.15 -7.06
CA ASP A 120 -0.91 -0.11 -6.06
C ASP A 120 0.37 -0.04 -5.20
N ASP A 121 1.51 -0.59 -5.68
CA ASP A 121 2.81 -0.49 -4.99
C ASP A 121 3.15 0.96 -4.70
N SER A 122 3.04 1.36 -3.44
CA SER A 122 3.26 2.72 -2.98
C SER A 122 2.95 2.81 -1.49
N CYS A 123 3.19 3.99 -0.94
CA CYS A 123 2.63 4.43 0.31
C CYS A 123 1.81 5.69 0.10
N ILE A 124 0.62 5.75 0.71
CA ILE A 124 -0.19 6.96 0.83
C ILE A 124 -0.13 7.43 2.28
N PHE A 125 0.11 8.72 2.49
CA PHE A 125 0.20 9.35 3.81
C PHE A 125 -0.63 10.64 3.85
N SER A 126 -1.09 11.00 5.05
CA SER A 126 -1.51 12.38 5.31
C SER A 126 -0.27 13.27 5.45
N ALA A 127 -0.29 14.47 4.88
CA ALA A 127 0.75 15.47 5.15
C ALA A 127 0.84 15.80 6.65
N ARG A 128 -0.27 15.65 7.38
CA ARG A 128 -0.40 15.86 8.82
C ARG A 128 0.29 14.81 9.68
N ASP A 129 0.89 13.78 9.08
CA ASP A 129 1.63 12.72 9.79
C ASP A 129 3.16 12.89 9.65
N PHE A 130 3.61 13.90 8.89
CA PHE A 130 5.03 14.20 8.74
C PHE A 130 5.54 15.08 9.89
N PRO A 131 6.79 14.87 10.32
CA PRO A 131 7.48 15.85 11.15
C PRO A 131 7.43 17.22 10.48
N TYR A 132 6.97 18.23 11.21
CA TYR A 132 6.73 19.60 10.71
C TYR A 132 5.55 19.77 9.73
N GLY A 133 4.76 18.73 9.50
CA GLY A 133 3.49 18.82 8.78
C GLY A 133 2.43 19.59 9.57
N MET A 134 1.36 20.02 8.88
CA MET A 134 0.28 20.81 9.48
C MET A 134 -0.42 20.04 10.62
N VAL A 135 -0.40 20.60 11.83
CA VAL A 135 -0.90 19.91 13.03
C VAL A 135 -2.43 20.04 13.19
N SER A 136 -2.99 21.16 12.74
CA SER A 136 -4.43 21.42 12.67
C SER A 136 -4.69 22.59 11.71
N ALA A 137 -5.95 22.86 11.37
CA ALA A 137 -6.34 24.05 10.61
C ALA A 137 -5.86 25.38 11.24
N ASN A 138 -5.51 25.37 12.53
CA ASN A 138 -5.05 26.53 13.31
C ASN A 138 -3.58 26.43 13.77
N GLY A 139 -2.89 25.31 13.54
CA GLY A 139 -1.46 25.14 13.86
C GLY A 139 -1.09 24.84 15.33
N ASP A 140 -2.03 24.84 16.27
CA ASP A 140 -1.74 24.83 17.72
C ASP A 140 -1.61 23.44 18.41
N GLY A 141 -1.05 22.42 17.74
CA GLY A 141 -0.87 21.10 18.36
C GLY A 141 0.59 20.61 18.37
N PRO A 142 0.91 19.50 19.06
CA PRO A 142 2.21 18.86 18.96
C PRO A 142 2.42 18.32 17.53
N HIS A 143 3.56 18.65 16.92
CA HIS A 143 3.91 18.11 15.62
C HIS A 143 4.08 16.57 15.70
N PRO A 144 3.67 15.84 14.65
CA PRO A 144 3.95 14.42 14.54
C PRO A 144 5.45 14.14 14.63
N LEU A 145 5.80 12.99 15.21
CA LEU A 145 7.18 12.49 15.25
C LEU A 145 7.53 11.70 13.99
N GLY A 146 6.54 11.35 13.16
CA GLY A 146 6.74 10.66 11.88
C GLY A 146 6.84 9.14 11.99
N SER A 147 6.42 8.58 13.13
CA SER A 147 6.41 7.13 13.35
C SER A 147 5.36 6.43 12.47
N ILE A 148 4.27 7.12 12.11
CA ILE A 148 3.29 6.68 11.11
C ILE A 148 3.96 6.38 9.76
N ILE A 149 4.92 7.22 9.34
CA ILE A 149 5.63 7.02 8.08
C ILE A 149 6.53 5.80 8.17
N VAL A 150 7.25 5.66 9.28
CA VAL A 150 8.09 4.48 9.57
C VAL A 150 7.26 3.20 9.56
N HIS A 151 6.10 3.22 10.20
CA HIS A 151 5.14 2.11 10.24
C HIS A 151 4.68 1.71 8.83
N GLY A 152 4.24 2.69 8.03
CA GLY A 152 3.82 2.46 6.66
C GLY A 152 4.93 1.86 5.80
N VAL A 153 6.16 2.39 5.89
CA VAL A 153 7.30 1.84 5.15
C VAL A 153 7.67 0.43 5.66
N GLY A 154 7.44 0.14 6.93
CA GLY A 154 7.51 -1.22 7.48
C GLY A 154 6.56 -2.19 6.77
N HIS A 155 5.30 -1.79 6.55
CA HIS A 155 4.36 -2.54 5.71
C HIS A 155 4.84 -2.68 4.27
N TRP A 156 5.37 -1.60 3.69
CA TRP A 156 5.93 -1.63 2.34
C TRP A 156 7.06 -2.66 2.21
N LEU A 157 7.87 -2.86 3.26
CA LEU A 157 8.90 -3.90 3.36
C LEU A 157 8.38 -5.25 3.89
N GLY A 158 7.06 -5.38 4.09
CA GLY A 158 6.36 -6.64 4.35
C GLY A 158 6.17 -7.02 5.83
N LEU A 159 6.36 -6.07 6.75
CA LEU A 159 6.00 -6.27 8.15
C LEU A 159 4.49 -6.13 8.35
N ARG A 160 3.91 -6.93 9.24
CA ARG A 160 2.52 -6.81 9.69
C ARG A 160 2.48 -6.20 11.08
N HIS A 161 1.30 -5.73 11.48
CA HIS A 161 1.03 -5.44 12.88
C HIS A 161 1.33 -6.67 13.73
N PRO A 162 1.80 -6.50 14.99
CA PRO A 162 1.64 -7.52 16.00
C PRO A 162 0.18 -7.98 16.01
N SER A 163 -0.06 -9.25 16.32
CA SER A 163 -1.41 -9.80 16.37
C SER A 163 -2.35 -8.90 17.20
N GLN A 164 -3.63 -8.83 16.83
CA GLN A 164 -4.68 -8.16 17.62
C GLN A 164 -5.35 -9.14 18.59
N GLY A 165 -4.57 -10.06 19.15
CA GLY A 165 -5.06 -11.15 19.96
C GLY A 165 -3.98 -12.16 20.32
N CYS A 166 -4.27 -12.95 21.35
CA CYS A 166 -3.36 -13.94 21.92
C CYS A 166 -3.44 -15.33 21.25
N ALA A 167 -4.10 -15.41 20.09
CA ALA A 167 -4.26 -16.62 19.32
C ALA A 167 -3.48 -16.57 18.01
N GLY A 168 -3.09 -17.73 17.50
CA GLY A 168 -2.28 -17.85 16.29
C GLY A 168 -0.78 -17.75 16.57
N ASN A 169 0.00 -17.48 15.52
CA ASN A 169 1.45 -17.37 15.58
C ASN A 169 1.87 -15.98 15.10
N PRO A 170 2.92 -15.38 15.69
CA PRO A 170 3.43 -14.11 15.22
C PRO A 170 4.05 -14.26 13.82
N GLN A 171 4.02 -13.19 13.02
CA GLN A 171 4.70 -13.18 11.72
C GLN A 171 6.22 -13.31 11.89
N VAL A 172 6.73 -12.73 12.96
CA VAL A 172 8.15 -12.71 13.33
C VAL A 172 8.25 -13.20 14.76
N GLU A 173 9.01 -14.26 15.00
CA GLU A 173 9.08 -14.96 16.28
C GLU A 173 9.43 -14.06 17.48
N ASP A 174 10.30 -13.06 17.27
CA ASP A 174 10.72 -12.11 18.33
C ASP A 174 9.78 -10.90 18.50
N VAL A 175 8.59 -10.94 17.88
CA VAL A 175 7.51 -9.96 18.09
C VAL A 175 6.38 -10.67 18.85
N PRO A 176 6.26 -10.44 20.18
CA PRO A 176 5.20 -11.05 20.99
C PRO A 176 3.80 -10.72 20.50
N LEU A 177 2.87 -11.65 20.75
CA LEU A 177 1.44 -11.41 20.53
C LEU A 177 0.92 -10.43 21.58
N MET A 178 -0.02 -9.57 21.19
CA MET A 178 -0.62 -8.60 22.11
C MET A 178 -2.10 -8.39 21.79
N LEU A 179 -2.83 -7.77 22.70
CA LEU A 179 -4.08 -7.08 22.43
C LEU A 179 -3.78 -5.60 22.18
N GLU A 180 -4.71 -4.87 21.56
CA GLU A 180 -4.56 -3.44 21.33
C GLU A 180 -4.30 -2.68 22.63
N ALA A 181 -3.39 -1.71 22.57
CA ALA A 181 -2.96 -0.90 23.70
C ALA A 181 -3.28 0.58 23.43
N ASP A 182 -3.72 1.32 24.43
CA ASP A 182 -3.87 2.77 24.33
C ASP A 182 -2.73 3.46 25.08
N GLY A 183 -2.26 4.60 24.57
CA GLY A 183 -1.18 5.38 25.17
C GLY A 183 0.19 4.70 25.10
N CYS A 184 0.94 4.79 26.22
CA CYS A 184 2.30 4.31 26.39
C CYS A 184 2.49 3.42 27.63
N PRO A 185 1.73 2.32 27.77
CA PRO A 185 1.76 1.53 29.00
C PRO A 185 3.14 0.87 29.17
N THR A 186 3.68 0.96 30.39
CA THR A 186 4.91 0.26 30.77
C THR A 186 4.57 -1.12 31.32
N GLU A 187 5.41 -2.11 31.03
CA GLU A 187 5.32 -3.47 31.61
C GLU A 187 3.97 -4.16 31.36
N ARG A 188 3.34 -3.90 30.21
CA ARG A 188 2.08 -4.55 29.83
C ARG A 188 2.34 -5.93 29.24
N ASP A 189 1.63 -6.93 29.76
CA ASP A 189 1.52 -8.26 29.18
C ASP A 189 0.04 -8.59 29.05
N SER A 190 -0.49 -8.40 27.85
CA SER A 190 -1.88 -8.67 27.53
C SER A 190 -2.13 -10.13 27.14
N CYS A 191 -1.06 -10.89 26.89
CA CYS A 191 -1.10 -12.28 26.46
C CYS A 191 -0.20 -13.15 27.36
N PRO A 192 -0.51 -13.29 28.67
CA PRO A 192 0.40 -13.88 29.66
C PRO A 192 0.64 -15.39 29.49
N THR A 193 -0.14 -16.05 28.65
CA THR A 193 0.08 -17.45 28.26
C THR A 193 0.97 -17.60 27.02
N GLN A 194 1.36 -16.49 26.41
CA GLN A 194 2.25 -16.41 25.27
C GLN A 194 3.63 -15.88 25.70
N PRO A 195 4.71 -16.15 24.94
CA PRO A 195 6.02 -15.65 25.29
C PRO A 195 6.15 -14.13 25.08
N GLY A 196 6.72 -13.44 26.07
CA GLY A 196 7.17 -12.05 25.99
C GLY A 196 6.12 -11.02 26.44
N MET A 197 6.59 -9.79 26.69
CA MET A 197 5.73 -8.65 27.02
C MET A 197 5.20 -8.00 25.74
N ASP A 198 4.13 -7.22 25.86
CA ASP A 198 3.59 -6.48 24.72
C ASP A 198 4.67 -5.57 24.10
N PRO A 199 4.87 -5.58 22.77
CA PRO A 199 5.91 -4.81 22.10
C PRO A 199 5.51 -3.33 21.93
N ILE A 200 5.14 -2.64 23.02
CA ILE A 200 4.57 -1.28 23.04
C ILE A 200 5.40 -0.25 22.27
N ARG A 201 6.74 -0.41 22.27
CA ARG A 201 7.68 0.49 21.60
C ARG A 201 7.94 0.16 20.12
N ASN A 202 7.34 -0.91 19.62
CA ASN A 202 7.56 -1.36 18.25
C ASN A 202 6.84 -0.45 17.26
N TYR A 203 7.52 -0.07 16.18
CA TYR A 203 6.93 0.78 15.15
C TYR A 203 5.66 0.17 14.53
N MET A 204 5.53 -1.17 14.50
CA MET A 204 4.39 -1.86 13.90
C MET A 204 3.15 -1.96 14.82
N VAL A 205 3.20 -1.49 16.07
CA VAL A 205 1.98 -1.38 16.88
C VAL A 205 1.14 -0.21 16.36
N SER A 206 -0.12 -0.45 16.01
CA SER A 206 -0.99 0.57 15.40
C SER A 206 -1.63 1.53 16.40
N THR A 207 -1.85 1.10 17.65
CA THR A 207 -2.69 1.84 18.61
C THR A 207 -1.94 2.64 19.67
N THR A 208 -0.62 2.44 19.81
CA THR A 208 0.20 3.23 20.73
C THR A 208 0.55 4.58 20.12
N THR A 209 0.81 5.57 20.98
CA THR A 209 1.15 6.93 20.54
C THR A 209 2.54 6.99 19.91
N GLU A 210 2.80 8.01 19.10
CA GLU A 210 4.07 8.13 18.38
C GLU A 210 5.28 8.22 19.32
N GLU A 211 5.12 8.84 20.49
CA GLU A 211 6.18 9.02 21.50
C GLU A 211 6.68 7.70 22.08
N CYS A 212 5.89 6.63 21.96
CA CYS A 212 6.26 5.30 22.41
C CYS A 212 7.20 4.59 21.45
N LYS A 213 7.08 4.90 20.15
CA LYS A 213 7.64 4.06 19.08
C LYS A 213 9.11 4.38 18.86
N SER A 214 9.95 3.36 18.98
CA SER A 214 11.41 3.55 18.90
C SER A 214 12.17 2.42 18.21
N GLU A 215 11.52 1.30 17.87
CA GLU A 215 12.27 0.13 17.38
C GLU A 215 11.54 -0.81 16.43
N PHE A 216 12.36 -1.53 15.65
CA PHE A 216 12.04 -2.82 15.07
C PHE A 216 12.85 -3.90 15.80
N THR A 217 12.32 -5.12 15.86
CA THR A 217 13.05 -6.28 16.40
C THR A 217 14.08 -6.80 15.39
N THR A 218 15.06 -7.59 15.83
CA THR A 218 16.07 -8.16 14.92
C THR A 218 15.42 -9.03 13.83
N GLY A 219 14.40 -9.81 14.19
CA GLY A 219 13.62 -10.62 13.27
C GLY A 219 12.87 -9.78 12.23
N GLN A 220 12.30 -8.64 12.63
CA GLN A 220 11.66 -7.71 11.69
C GLN A 220 12.68 -7.13 10.70
N MET A 221 13.86 -6.71 11.18
CA MET A 221 14.93 -6.21 10.30
C MET A 221 15.34 -7.27 9.26
N LYS A 222 15.53 -8.52 9.69
CA LYS A 222 15.83 -9.64 8.77
C LYS A 222 14.71 -9.88 7.77
N LEU A 223 13.45 -9.85 8.20
CA LEU A 223 12.29 -10.04 7.32
C LEU A 223 12.18 -8.94 6.27
N MET A 224 12.37 -7.67 6.65
CA MET A 224 12.38 -6.55 5.70
C MET A 224 13.46 -6.72 4.64
N ARG A 225 14.68 -7.06 5.06
CA ARG A 225 15.80 -7.33 4.14
C ARG A 225 15.48 -8.50 3.20
N LYS A 226 14.97 -9.60 3.74
CA LYS A 226 14.55 -10.77 2.97
C LYS A 226 13.53 -10.39 1.90
N ASN A 227 12.47 -9.69 2.28
CA ASN A 227 11.42 -9.25 1.37
C ASN A 227 11.95 -8.30 0.28
N TRP A 228 12.83 -7.38 0.64
CA TRP A 228 13.51 -6.50 -0.32
C TRP A 228 14.26 -7.30 -1.40
N PHE A 229 15.16 -8.21 -0.99
CA PHE A 229 15.98 -8.96 -1.94
C PHE A 229 15.18 -10.01 -2.73
N GLN A 230 14.09 -10.54 -2.18
CA GLN A 230 13.22 -11.49 -2.89
C GLN A 230 12.31 -10.82 -3.92
N HIS A 231 11.76 -9.66 -3.60
CA HIS A 231 10.59 -9.14 -4.30
C HIS A 231 10.80 -7.77 -4.95
N ARG A 232 11.73 -6.95 -4.42
CA ARG A 232 11.86 -5.53 -4.81
C ARG A 232 13.12 -5.25 -5.61
N VAL A 233 14.29 -5.68 -5.12
CA VAL A 233 15.60 -5.32 -5.70
C VAL A 233 15.76 -5.70 -7.17
N GLY A 234 15.07 -6.75 -7.61
CA GLY A 234 15.08 -7.21 -9.01
C GLY A 234 14.48 -6.20 -10.00
N GLY A 235 13.88 -5.11 -9.52
CA GLY A 235 13.48 -3.97 -10.35
C GLY A 235 12.38 -4.30 -11.35
N LYS A 236 11.53 -5.29 -11.05
CA LYS A 236 10.39 -5.65 -11.90
C LYS A 236 9.51 -4.42 -12.06
N ARG A 237 9.21 -4.07 -13.31
CA ARG A 237 8.30 -2.96 -13.61
C ARG A 237 6.86 -3.37 -13.31
N ARG A 238 6.03 -2.40 -12.93
CA ARG A 238 4.58 -2.57 -12.99
C ARG A 238 4.22 -2.95 -14.42
N ILE A 239 3.42 -3.99 -14.56
CA ILE A 239 2.84 -4.31 -15.86
C ILE A 239 1.83 -3.21 -16.15
N PRO A 240 1.81 -2.62 -17.37
CA PRO A 240 0.74 -1.73 -17.78
C PRO A 240 -0.63 -2.36 -17.50
N PRO A 241 -1.69 -1.56 -17.26
CA PRO A 241 -3.02 -2.09 -17.03
C PRO A 241 -3.37 -2.93 -18.26
N PRO A 242 -3.60 -4.25 -18.13
CA PRO A 242 -4.03 -5.02 -19.28
C PRO A 242 -5.35 -4.43 -19.76
N THR A 243 -5.53 -4.34 -21.08
CA THR A 243 -6.80 -3.92 -21.66
C THR A 243 -7.89 -4.84 -21.13
N LEU A 244 -8.94 -4.25 -20.55
CA LEU A 244 -10.08 -5.01 -20.06
C LEU A 244 -10.68 -5.81 -21.23
N LYS A 245 -10.86 -7.10 -21.01
CA LYS A 245 -11.52 -7.98 -21.97
C LYS A 245 -13.00 -8.08 -21.64
N ARG A 246 -13.81 -8.26 -22.67
CA ARG A 246 -15.23 -8.52 -22.49
C ARG A 246 -15.42 -9.84 -21.72
N LEU A 247 -16.17 -9.77 -20.64
CA LEU A 247 -16.49 -10.89 -19.76
C LEU A 247 -17.62 -11.75 -20.35
N PRO A 248 -17.59 -13.07 -20.10
CA PRO A 248 -18.68 -13.93 -20.47
C PRO A 248 -19.95 -13.55 -19.69
N GLN A 249 -21.08 -13.57 -20.37
CA GLN A 249 -22.37 -13.32 -19.76
C GLN A 249 -22.92 -14.62 -19.17
N VAL A 250 -23.36 -14.56 -17.92
CA VAL A 250 -24.20 -15.57 -17.27
C VAL A 250 -25.65 -15.09 -17.29
N ARG A 251 -26.57 -15.96 -17.71
CA ARG A 251 -28.01 -15.70 -17.64
C ARG A 251 -28.61 -16.46 -16.47
N GLN A 252 -29.45 -15.78 -15.71
CA GLN A 252 -30.23 -16.35 -14.62
C GLN A 252 -31.71 -16.08 -14.88
N ASN A 253 -32.58 -17.02 -14.50
CA ASN A 253 -33.99 -16.96 -14.84
C ASN A 253 -34.66 -15.82 -14.06
N GLY A 254 -35.41 -14.95 -14.75
CA GLY A 254 -36.05 -13.77 -14.15
C GLY A 254 -35.09 -12.66 -13.68
N LYS A 255 -33.80 -12.73 -14.02
CA LYS A 255 -32.77 -11.73 -13.67
C LYS A 255 -32.16 -11.09 -14.91
N LEU A 256 -31.56 -9.92 -14.73
CA LEU A 256 -30.71 -9.27 -15.72
C LEU A 256 -29.41 -10.07 -15.92
N PRO A 257 -28.71 -9.88 -17.06
CA PRO A 257 -27.39 -10.46 -17.30
C PRO A 257 -26.41 -10.22 -16.15
N TYR A 258 -25.67 -11.25 -15.76
CA TYR A 258 -24.58 -11.17 -14.78
C TYR A 258 -23.24 -11.45 -15.44
N TYR A 259 -22.22 -10.65 -15.11
CA TYR A 259 -20.86 -10.76 -15.63
C TYR A 259 -19.90 -11.00 -14.45
N PRO A 260 -19.51 -12.26 -14.19
CA PRO A 260 -18.56 -12.58 -13.13
C PRO A 260 -17.17 -12.05 -13.50
N LEU A 261 -16.46 -11.49 -12.51
CA LEU A 261 -15.04 -11.22 -12.67
C LEU A 261 -14.28 -12.55 -12.75
N PRO A 262 -13.30 -12.69 -13.67
CA PRO A 262 -12.50 -13.90 -13.72
C PRO A 262 -11.63 -13.96 -12.47
N GLN A 263 -11.47 -15.14 -11.88
CA GLN A 263 -10.55 -15.38 -10.75
C GLN A 263 -9.06 -15.31 -11.17
N SER A 264 -8.76 -14.65 -12.30
CA SER A 264 -7.43 -14.59 -12.87
C SER A 264 -6.53 -13.65 -12.04
N PRO A 265 -5.30 -14.06 -11.69
CA PRO A 265 -4.32 -13.18 -11.07
C PRO A 265 -3.97 -11.92 -11.90
N VAL A 266 -4.19 -11.99 -13.22
CA VAL A 266 -3.86 -10.91 -14.18
C VAL A 266 -4.92 -9.81 -14.18
N ILE A 267 -6.18 -10.14 -13.90
CA ILE A 267 -7.30 -9.19 -13.75
C ILE A 267 -7.65 -9.17 -12.27
N ASN A 268 -6.80 -8.51 -11.49
CA ASN A 268 -7.09 -8.31 -10.08
C ASN A 268 -8.32 -7.37 -9.94
N HIS A 269 -9.24 -7.67 -9.03
CA HIS A 269 -10.37 -6.79 -8.68
C HIS A 269 -9.93 -5.32 -8.46
N HIS A 270 -8.70 -5.11 -7.97
CA HIS A 270 -8.08 -3.79 -7.83
C HIS A 270 -7.97 -3.04 -9.16
N LEU A 271 -7.49 -3.71 -10.21
CA LEU A 271 -7.34 -3.17 -11.56
C LEU A 271 -8.70 -2.79 -12.14
N VAL A 272 -9.67 -3.70 -12.09
CA VAL A 272 -11.01 -3.43 -12.64
C VAL A 272 -11.66 -2.28 -11.88
N SER A 273 -11.56 -2.27 -10.56
CA SER A 273 -12.11 -1.18 -9.74
C SER A 273 -11.45 0.17 -10.00
N MET A 274 -10.21 0.21 -10.51
CA MET A 274 -9.52 1.45 -10.89
C MET A 274 -9.99 1.93 -12.26
N LEU A 275 -10.04 1.04 -13.26
CA LEU A 275 -10.42 1.39 -14.63
C LEU A 275 -11.94 1.63 -14.78
N CYS A 276 -12.74 1.01 -13.91
CA CYS A 276 -14.20 1.07 -13.94
C CYS A 276 -14.75 2.00 -12.86
N THR A 277 -14.58 3.31 -13.07
CA THR A 277 -15.07 4.38 -12.18
C THR A 277 -15.81 5.47 -12.99
N LEU A 278 -16.71 6.20 -12.35
CA LEU A 278 -17.47 7.30 -12.98
C LEU A 278 -16.65 8.59 -13.12
N GLU A 279 -15.68 8.78 -12.23
CA GLU A 279 -14.88 10.00 -12.15
C GLU A 279 -13.41 9.58 -11.97
N HIS A 280 -12.60 9.87 -12.99
CA HIS A 280 -11.15 9.65 -12.99
C HIS A 280 -10.49 10.91 -13.57
N ASN A 281 -10.15 11.90 -12.73
CA ASN A 281 -9.59 13.18 -13.18
C ASN A 281 -10.37 13.85 -14.34
N GLY A 282 -11.70 13.69 -14.37
CA GLY A 282 -12.56 14.19 -15.46
C GLY A 282 -12.66 13.29 -16.71
N ASN A 283 -12.04 12.11 -16.71
CA ASN A 283 -12.12 11.11 -17.78
C ASN A 283 -12.93 9.88 -17.35
N ILE A 284 -13.67 9.28 -18.28
CA ILE A 284 -14.33 7.98 -18.09
C ILE A 284 -13.52 6.95 -18.88
N ILE A 285 -12.86 6.00 -18.19
CA ILE A 285 -12.07 4.97 -18.87
C ILE A 285 -12.97 3.84 -19.38
N GLU A 286 -13.78 3.23 -18.50
CA GLU A 286 -14.69 2.14 -18.86
C GLU A 286 -15.91 2.12 -17.94
N THR A 287 -17.11 2.04 -18.53
CA THR A 287 -18.38 2.01 -17.78
C THR A 287 -19.28 0.86 -18.19
N ARG A 288 -18.90 0.08 -19.21
CA ARG A 288 -19.72 -1.02 -19.71
C ARG A 288 -19.63 -2.19 -18.74
N GLU A 289 -20.80 -2.63 -18.27
CA GLU A 289 -20.94 -3.76 -17.36
C GLU A 289 -20.21 -5.03 -17.85
N SER A 290 -20.25 -5.29 -19.17
CA SER A 290 -19.60 -6.45 -19.77
C SER A 290 -18.07 -6.44 -19.71
N TYR A 291 -17.44 -5.35 -19.27
CA TYR A 291 -15.99 -5.26 -19.07
C TYR A 291 -15.64 -5.10 -17.59
N CYS A 292 -16.49 -4.40 -16.84
CA CYS A 292 -16.29 -4.14 -15.41
C CYS A 292 -16.77 -5.27 -14.51
N GLY A 293 -17.61 -6.17 -15.01
CA GLY A 293 -18.29 -7.15 -14.18
C GLY A 293 -19.43 -6.52 -13.39
N SER A 294 -20.47 -7.30 -13.14
CA SER A 294 -21.72 -6.79 -12.53
C SER A 294 -21.54 -6.25 -11.12
N TYR A 295 -20.63 -6.86 -10.33
CA TYR A 295 -20.36 -6.42 -8.96
C TYR A 295 -19.76 -5.01 -8.93
N VAL A 296 -18.65 -4.78 -9.64
CA VAL A 296 -17.99 -3.47 -9.69
C VAL A 296 -18.89 -2.44 -10.38
N TYR A 297 -19.58 -2.83 -11.46
CA TYR A 297 -20.53 -1.97 -12.16
C TYR A 297 -21.64 -1.43 -11.24
N CYS A 298 -22.23 -2.27 -10.40
CA CYS A 298 -23.21 -1.83 -9.42
C CYS A 298 -22.56 -1.06 -8.26
N ARG A 299 -21.51 -1.60 -7.65
CA ARG A 299 -20.86 -1.02 -6.47
C ARG A 299 -20.30 0.38 -6.72
N ASN A 300 -19.70 0.60 -7.89
CA ASN A 300 -19.13 1.90 -8.27
C ASN A 300 -20.16 2.82 -8.95
N GLY A 301 -21.43 2.43 -9.00
CA GLY A 301 -22.48 3.29 -9.55
C GLY A 301 -22.45 3.45 -11.07
N LEU A 302 -21.69 2.64 -11.82
CA LEU A 302 -21.50 2.84 -13.27
C LEU A 302 -22.82 2.80 -14.06
N TYR A 303 -23.84 2.11 -13.53
CA TYR A 303 -25.19 2.11 -14.07
C TYR A 303 -25.86 3.48 -14.13
N ARG A 304 -25.36 4.46 -13.37
CA ARG A 304 -25.86 5.84 -13.35
C ARG A 304 -25.39 6.62 -14.58
N ALA A 305 -24.26 6.28 -15.19
CA ALA A 305 -23.71 6.97 -16.36
C ALA A 305 -24.65 6.97 -17.58
N TYR A 306 -25.49 5.94 -17.71
CA TYR A 306 -26.34 5.73 -18.88
C TYR A 306 -27.83 6.03 -18.65
N ARG A 307 -28.22 6.55 -17.48
CA ARG A 307 -29.63 6.82 -17.18
C ARG A 307 -30.03 8.24 -17.60
N ARG A 308 -31.00 8.33 -18.52
CA ARG A 308 -31.69 9.58 -18.90
C ARG A 308 -32.70 10.06 -17.85
N ASP A 309 -33.16 9.18 -16.96
CA ASP A 309 -34.17 9.48 -15.94
C ASP A 309 -33.56 9.37 -14.52
N ARG A 310 -33.62 10.48 -13.78
CA ARG A 310 -33.04 10.67 -12.44
C ARG A 310 -33.99 10.25 -11.30
N SER A 311 -35.20 9.78 -11.60
CA SER A 311 -36.29 9.66 -10.62
C SER A 311 -36.28 8.40 -9.74
N ALA A 312 -35.38 7.44 -9.96
CA ALA A 312 -35.25 6.26 -9.10
C ALA A 312 -33.77 5.97 -8.81
N ASP A 313 -33.23 6.60 -7.76
CA ASP A 313 -31.87 6.32 -7.27
C ASP A 313 -31.86 4.96 -6.55
N ILE A 314 -31.80 3.89 -7.34
CA ILE A 314 -31.69 2.54 -6.78
C ILE A 314 -30.32 2.38 -6.13
N SER A 315 -30.27 1.65 -5.01
CA SER A 315 -29.01 1.35 -4.35
C SER A 315 -28.16 0.38 -5.19
N TRP A 316 -26.85 0.32 -4.92
CA TRP A 316 -25.98 -0.67 -5.57
C TRP A 316 -26.40 -2.11 -5.24
N GLN A 317 -26.95 -2.35 -4.04
CA GLN A 317 -27.49 -3.66 -3.66
C GLN A 317 -28.71 -4.01 -4.51
N GLN A 318 -29.61 -3.05 -4.77
CA GLN A 318 -30.75 -3.27 -5.66
C GLN A 318 -30.29 -3.53 -7.10
N CYS A 319 -29.30 -2.77 -7.59
CA CYS A 319 -28.67 -3.03 -8.88
C CYS A 319 -28.14 -4.47 -9.00
N LEU A 320 -27.51 -4.98 -7.94
CA LEU A 320 -26.98 -6.34 -7.90
C LEU A 320 -28.07 -7.40 -7.77
N ALA A 321 -29.08 -7.17 -6.93
CA ALA A 321 -30.21 -8.08 -6.70
C ALA A 321 -31.04 -8.34 -7.98
N TRP A 322 -31.06 -7.38 -8.90
CA TRP A 322 -31.67 -7.54 -10.22
C TRP A 322 -30.86 -8.47 -11.14
N ARG A 323 -29.57 -8.70 -10.86
CA ARG A 323 -28.66 -9.49 -11.70
C ARG A 323 -28.32 -10.84 -11.11
N THR A 324 -28.24 -10.94 -9.78
CA THR A 324 -27.94 -12.19 -9.08
C THR A 324 -28.56 -12.20 -7.69
N ASP A 325 -28.94 -13.40 -7.25
CA ASP A 325 -29.26 -13.63 -5.84
C ASP A 325 -27.96 -13.59 -5.01
N PRO A 326 -28.00 -13.08 -3.76
CA PRO A 326 -26.82 -13.04 -2.89
C PRO A 326 -26.56 -14.45 -2.34
N VAL A 327 -25.94 -15.29 -3.15
CA VAL A 327 -25.38 -16.57 -2.70
C VAL A 327 -23.87 -16.39 -2.60
N ALA A 328 -23.29 -16.82 -1.49
CA ALA A 328 -21.91 -16.61 -1.03
C ALA A 328 -20.79 -17.19 -1.95
N GLY A 329 -21.01 -17.33 -3.26
CA GLY A 329 -20.13 -18.04 -4.20
C GLY A 329 -19.62 -17.24 -5.39
N PHE A 330 -19.76 -15.90 -5.42
CA PHE A 330 -19.33 -15.08 -6.56
C PHE A 330 -18.42 -13.89 -6.19
N TYR A 331 -17.80 -13.94 -5.02
CA TYR A 331 -16.71 -13.04 -4.62
C TYR A 331 -15.37 -13.57 -5.13
#